data_AF-A0A938HV48-F1
#
_entry.id   AF-A0A938HV48-F1
#
_cell.length_a   1.000
_cell.length_b   1.000
_cell.length_c   1.000
_cell.angle_alpha   90.00
_cell.angle_beta   90.00
_cell.angle_gamma   90.00
#
_symmetry.space_group_name_H-M   'P 1'
#
loop_
_entity.id
_entity.type
_entity.pdbx_description
1 polymer ?
#
loop_
_entity_poly.entity_id
_entity_poly.type
_entity_poly.pdbx_seq_one_letter_code
_entity_poly.pdbx_strand_id
1 'polypeptide(L)'
;MIPLLSRDAFFRPRTILESLQSKVCSETVLWAAWLITSVVVFGLADATGTHPYYLVGLGLPMAAVAGLGIGAAWSAFKGNGIAWSIVAIALVAIGVQQALTTGALAGEVAVAAILLALAAASTVLLVAAVRQASYSPLANAAAVAGGLALLVIPAMSGWRAGARIAGLAGSRPPPAGAQFQPSIESQLRTFIKRALEQDPRPTGRYVLAAQSAREVAPFIIDGIPAIAVGGFSGSDPILSVEAFRAMASGGDILYFLVPRQDQPGGPRQQPVIDEVRRSWRDVSSEAGLPAGSLYRYR
;
A
#
# COMPACT_ATOMS: atom_id res chain seq x y z
N MET A 1 -32.90 -3.70 19.06
CA MET A 1 -31.76 -4.20 19.85
C MET A 1 -31.42 -5.59 19.35
N ILE A 2 -30.18 -5.86 18.94
CA ILE A 2 -29.73 -7.23 18.67
C ILE A 2 -29.16 -7.75 19.99
N PRO A 3 -29.90 -8.56 20.77
CA PRO A 3 -29.36 -9.12 22.00
C PRO A 3 -28.51 -10.31 21.56
N LEU A 4 -27.23 -10.05 21.29
CA LEU A 4 -26.31 -11.07 20.78
C LEU A 4 -26.08 -12.23 21.75
N LEU A 5 -26.28 -11.98 23.04
CA LEU A 5 -26.26 -12.97 24.10
C LEU A 5 -27.37 -12.60 25.08
N SER A 6 -28.31 -13.51 25.34
CA SER A 6 -29.27 -13.31 26.43
C SER A 6 -28.50 -13.17 27.75
N ARG A 7 -29.04 -12.45 28.74
CA ARG A 7 -28.42 -12.40 30.09
C ARG A 7 -28.16 -13.81 30.66
N ASP A 8 -28.94 -14.79 30.22
CA ASP A 8 -28.83 -16.19 30.63
C ASP A 8 -27.62 -16.92 30.04
N ALA A 9 -27.05 -16.43 28.93
CA ALA A 9 -25.88 -17.02 28.29
C ALA A 9 -24.63 -16.99 29.17
N PHE A 10 -24.54 -16.01 30.09
CA PHE A 10 -23.43 -15.90 31.05
C PHE A 10 -23.47 -17.01 32.11
N PHE A 11 -24.68 -17.45 32.49
CA PHE A 11 -24.87 -18.47 33.52
C PHE A 11 -25.05 -19.89 32.94
N ARG A 12 -25.33 -20.02 31.64
CA ARG A 12 -25.52 -21.31 30.96
C ARG A 12 -24.80 -21.33 29.60
N PRO A 13 -23.51 -21.72 29.53
CA PRO A 13 -22.73 -21.64 28.30
C PRO A 13 -23.29 -22.48 27.14
N ARG A 14 -24.07 -23.53 27.41
CA ARG A 14 -24.76 -24.32 26.37
C ARG A 14 -25.78 -23.50 25.55
N THR A 15 -26.38 -22.46 26.15
CA THR A 15 -27.34 -21.60 25.45
C THR A 15 -26.67 -20.70 24.39
N ILE A 16 -25.34 -20.57 24.41
CA ILE A 16 -24.58 -19.88 23.35
C ILE A 16 -24.67 -20.67 22.05
N LEU A 17 -24.48 -22.00 22.10
CA LEU A 17 -24.58 -22.88 20.93
C LEU A 17 -25.99 -22.87 20.33
N GLU A 18 -27.01 -22.80 21.19
CA GLU A 18 -28.41 -22.65 20.77
C GLU A 18 -28.66 -21.28 20.14
N SER A 19 -28.09 -20.21 20.70
CA SER A 19 -28.22 -18.85 20.15
C SER A 19 -27.58 -18.71 18.76
N LEU A 20 -26.49 -19.43 18.50
CA LEU A 20 -25.82 -19.47 17.18
C LEU A 20 -26.68 -20.10 16.09
N GLN A 21 -27.73 -20.86 16.42
CA GLN A 21 -28.68 -21.38 15.42
C GLN A 21 -29.55 -20.28 14.80
N SER A 22 -29.64 -19.11 15.45
CA SER A 22 -30.26 -17.93 14.87
C SER A 22 -29.38 -17.36 13.76
N LYS A 23 -29.97 -17.15 12.57
CA LYS A 23 -29.30 -16.54 11.41
C LYS A 23 -28.59 -15.24 11.77
N VAL A 24 -29.26 -14.35 12.51
CA VAL A 24 -28.72 -13.04 12.90
C VAL A 24 -27.53 -13.16 13.85
N CYS A 25 -27.60 -14.07 14.81
CA CYS A 25 -26.51 -14.31 15.77
C CYS A 25 -25.30 -14.91 15.04
N SER A 26 -25.51 -15.93 14.21
CA SER A 26 -24.44 -16.57 13.43
C SER A 26 -23.74 -15.58 12.49
N GLU A 27 -24.49 -14.76 11.73
CA GLU A 27 -23.90 -13.77 10.82
C GLU A 27 -23.08 -12.74 11.61
N THR A 28 -23.60 -12.24 12.72
CA THR A 28 -22.90 -11.23 13.50
C THR A 28 -21.64 -11.78 14.16
N VAL A 29 -21.72 -12.99 14.73
CA VAL A 29 -20.55 -13.66 15.33
C VAL A 29 -19.51 -13.94 14.26
N LEU A 30 -19.88 -14.42 13.07
CA LEU A 30 -18.95 -14.65 11.98
C LEU A 30 -18.19 -13.37 11.60
N TRP A 31 -18.91 -12.29 11.29
CA TRP A 31 -18.29 -11.05 10.83
C TRP A 31 -17.47 -10.36 11.93
N ALA A 32 -17.96 -10.37 13.18
CA ALA A 32 -17.23 -9.81 14.32
C ALA A 32 -15.99 -10.65 14.65
N ALA A 33 -16.08 -11.98 14.68
CA ALA A 33 -14.96 -12.86 14.95
C ALA A 33 -13.90 -12.75 13.84
N TRP A 34 -14.30 -12.67 12.58
CA TRP A 34 -13.37 -12.42 11.48
C TRP A 34 -12.70 -11.06 11.65
N LEU A 35 -13.44 -9.99 11.93
CA LEU A 35 -12.85 -8.66 12.16
C LEU A 35 -11.82 -8.70 13.30
N ILE A 36 -12.20 -9.25 14.46
CA ILE A 36 -11.34 -9.34 15.64
C ILE A 36 -10.08 -10.14 15.33
N THR A 37 -10.24 -11.32 14.71
CA THR A 37 -9.10 -12.19 14.36
C THR A 37 -8.16 -11.47 13.41
N SER A 38 -8.69 -10.82 12.37
CA SER A 38 -7.89 -10.04 11.42
C SER A 38 -7.16 -8.89 12.11
N VAL A 39 -7.82 -8.14 13.00
CA VAL A 39 -7.19 -7.04 13.75
C VAL A 39 -6.05 -7.55 14.62
N VAL A 40 -6.24 -8.68 15.31
CA VAL A 40 -5.19 -9.30 16.14
C VAL A 40 -4.02 -9.77 15.28
N VAL A 41 -4.29 -10.54 14.22
CA VAL A 41 -3.24 -11.09 13.35
C VAL A 41 -2.44 -9.99 12.67
N PHE A 42 -3.09 -9.02 12.04
CA PHE A 42 -2.39 -7.92 11.36
C PHE A 42 -1.85 -6.86 12.33
N GLY A 43 -2.45 -6.69 13.50
CA GLY A 43 -1.95 -5.77 14.52
C GLY A 43 -0.66 -6.27 15.18
N LEU A 44 -0.47 -7.59 15.28
CA LEU A 44 0.73 -8.22 15.83
C LEU A 44 1.82 -8.51 14.78
N ALA A 45 1.50 -8.41 13.48
CA ALA A 45 2.44 -8.73 12.42
C ALA A 45 3.38 -7.55 12.11
N ASP A 46 4.70 -7.75 12.28
CA ASP A 46 5.72 -6.75 11.93
C ASP A 46 5.63 -6.31 10.45
N ALA A 47 5.24 -7.23 9.57
CA ALA A 47 5.06 -6.97 8.15
C ALA A 47 4.00 -5.90 7.85
N THR A 48 3.06 -5.64 8.76
CA THR A 48 2.03 -4.60 8.57
C THR A 48 2.60 -3.19 8.70
N GLY A 49 3.69 -3.01 9.47
CA GLY A 49 4.42 -1.74 9.52
C GLY A 49 5.15 -1.40 8.23
N THR A 50 5.63 -2.41 7.50
CA THR A 50 6.38 -2.23 6.24
C THR A 50 5.52 -2.38 4.99
N HIS A 51 4.41 -3.11 5.08
CA HIS A 51 3.52 -3.44 3.97
C HIS A 51 2.04 -3.19 4.35
N PRO A 52 1.62 -1.91 4.50
CA PRO A 52 0.29 -1.56 5.01
C PRO A 52 -0.88 -2.04 4.14
N TYR A 53 -0.64 -2.39 2.87
CA TYR A 53 -1.67 -2.88 1.97
C TYR A 53 -2.27 -4.22 2.41
N TYR A 54 -1.62 -4.99 3.27
CA TYR A 54 -2.23 -6.20 3.87
C TYR A 54 -3.49 -5.88 4.69
N LEU A 55 -3.61 -4.66 5.20
CA LEU A 55 -4.81 -4.20 5.92
C LEU A 55 -6.06 -4.15 5.03
N VAL A 56 -5.92 -4.27 3.70
CA VAL A 56 -7.09 -4.43 2.81
C VAL A 56 -7.94 -5.64 3.20
N GLY A 57 -7.33 -6.68 3.79
CA GLY A 57 -8.04 -7.86 4.28
C GLY A 57 -9.04 -7.56 5.41
N LEU A 58 -8.90 -6.43 6.11
CA LEU A 58 -9.85 -5.96 7.12
C LEU A 58 -11.09 -5.31 6.49
N GLY A 59 -11.00 -4.83 5.25
CA GLY A 59 -12.04 -4.01 4.63
C GLY A 59 -13.41 -4.68 4.59
N LEU A 60 -13.44 -5.97 4.22
CA LEU A 60 -14.68 -6.73 4.11
C LEU A 60 -15.38 -6.98 5.47
N PRO A 61 -14.70 -7.56 6.49
CA PRO A 61 -15.33 -7.74 7.80
C PRO A 61 -15.63 -6.41 8.49
N MET A 62 -14.81 -5.36 8.29
CA MET A 62 -15.12 -4.02 8.79
C MET A 62 -16.42 -3.46 8.19
N ALA A 63 -16.59 -3.57 6.87
CA ALA A 63 -17.80 -3.09 6.19
C ALA A 63 -19.06 -3.82 6.68
N ALA A 64 -18.97 -5.14 6.85
CA ALA A 64 -20.07 -5.95 7.37
C ALA A 64 -20.47 -5.54 8.79
N VAL A 65 -19.49 -5.43 9.71
CA VAL A 65 -19.74 -5.03 11.10
C VAL A 65 -20.25 -3.59 11.18
N ALA A 66 -19.70 -2.67 10.39
CA ALA A 66 -20.17 -1.29 10.31
C ALA A 66 -21.62 -1.22 9.80
N GLY A 67 -21.97 -1.98 8.76
CA GLY A 67 -23.34 -2.06 8.24
C GLY A 67 -24.34 -2.59 9.28
N LEU A 68 -23.97 -3.66 10.00
CA LEU A 68 -24.77 -4.19 11.11
C LEU A 68 -24.94 -3.14 12.23
N GLY A 69 -23.86 -2.45 12.58
CA GLY A 69 -23.86 -1.38 13.59
C GLY A 69 -24.74 -0.19 13.19
N ILE A 70 -24.65 0.26 11.94
CA ILE A 70 -25.50 1.34 11.39
C ILE A 70 -26.98 0.92 11.40
N GLY A 71 -27.29 -0.31 10.99
CA GLY A 71 -28.66 -0.83 11.03
C GLY A 71 -29.21 -0.91 12.46
N ALA A 72 -28.39 -1.38 13.40
CA ALA A 72 -28.76 -1.44 14.82
C ALA A 72 -28.96 -0.03 15.39
N ALA A 73 -28.06 0.91 15.12
CA ALA A 73 -28.15 2.30 15.52
C ALA A 73 -29.41 2.97 14.96
N TRP A 74 -29.70 2.77 13.67
CA TRP A 74 -30.92 3.30 13.03
C TRP A 74 -32.20 2.83 13.72
N SER A 75 -32.24 1.56 14.14
CA SER A 75 -33.38 1.01 14.89
C SER A 75 -33.48 1.54 16.32
N ALA A 76 -32.33 1.71 16.99
CA ALA A 76 -32.26 2.15 18.39
C ALA A 76 -32.52 3.66 18.55
N PHE A 77 -32.18 4.45 17.52
CA PHE A 77 -32.31 5.90 17.52
C PHE A 77 -33.68 6.36 17.04
N LYS A 78 -34.55 5.41 16.68
CA LYS A 78 -35.97 5.68 16.46
C LYS A 78 -36.59 6.26 17.74
N GLY A 79 -36.94 7.55 17.71
CA GLY A 79 -37.85 8.17 18.67
C GLY A 79 -37.14 9.16 19.56
N ASN A 80 -35.82 9.21 19.46
CA ASN A 80 -34.97 9.85 20.43
C ASN A 80 -34.10 10.92 19.75
N GLY A 81 -34.48 12.19 19.91
CA GLY A 81 -33.75 13.32 19.34
C GLY A 81 -32.28 13.37 19.78
N ILE A 82 -31.98 13.00 21.04
CA ILE A 82 -30.60 12.98 21.56
C ILE A 82 -29.73 11.99 20.78
N ALA A 83 -30.31 10.88 20.34
CA ALA A 83 -29.59 9.86 19.60
C ALA A 83 -29.19 10.33 18.20
N TRP A 84 -29.95 11.22 17.59
CA TRP A 84 -29.61 11.85 16.31
C TRP A 84 -28.48 12.87 16.42
N SER A 85 -28.30 13.49 17.58
CA SER A 85 -27.13 14.34 17.86
C SER A 85 -25.83 13.53 17.80
N ILE A 86 -25.84 12.26 18.22
CA ILE A 86 -24.68 11.36 18.11
C ILE A 86 -24.32 11.13 16.64
N VAL A 87 -25.32 10.92 15.78
CA VAL A 87 -25.10 10.76 14.33
C VAL A 87 -24.49 12.02 13.73
N ALA A 88 -25.01 13.20 14.08
CA ALA A 88 -24.46 14.47 13.63
C ALA A 88 -22.98 14.65 14.04
N ILE A 89 -22.65 14.34 15.31
CA ILE A 89 -21.27 14.40 15.81
C ILE A 89 -20.38 13.41 15.06
N ALA A 90 -20.86 12.18 14.83
CA ALA A 90 -20.11 11.15 14.12
C ALA A 90 -19.78 11.56 12.68
N LEU A 91 -20.74 12.15 11.94
CA LEU A 91 -20.52 12.64 10.58
C LEU A 91 -19.38 13.67 10.52
N VAL A 92 -19.40 14.66 11.43
CA VAL A 92 -18.34 15.68 11.49
C VAL A 92 -17.01 15.07 11.89
N ALA A 93 -16.99 14.24 12.94
CA ALA A 93 -15.76 13.64 13.45
C ALA A 93 -15.07 12.78 12.38
N ILE A 94 -15.82 11.94 11.66
CA ILE A 94 -15.29 11.11 10.57
C ILE A 94 -14.81 12.00 9.41
N GLY A 95 -15.59 13.01 9.01
CA GLY A 95 -15.20 13.93 7.94
C GLY A 95 -13.91 14.69 8.22
N VAL A 96 -13.77 15.22 9.45
CA VAL A 96 -12.55 15.89 9.90
C VAL A 96 -11.38 14.92 9.94
N GLN A 97 -11.57 13.71 10.47
CA GLN A 97 -10.53 12.69 10.49
C GLN A 97 -10.06 12.35 9.06
N GLN A 98 -10.98 12.14 8.11
CA GLN A 98 -10.64 11.90 6.70
C GLN A 98 -9.90 13.07 6.06
N ALA A 99 -10.29 14.31 6.37
CA ALA A 99 -9.64 15.53 5.87
C ALA A 99 -8.19 15.63 6.38
N LEU A 100 -7.95 15.33 7.66
CA LEU A 100 -6.63 15.39 8.27
C LEU A 100 -5.69 14.29 7.79
N THR A 101 -6.20 13.08 7.50
CA THR A 101 -5.35 11.94 7.12
C THR A 101 -5.15 11.81 5.61
N THR A 102 -6.23 11.88 4.83
CA THR A 102 -6.23 11.57 3.39
C THR A 102 -6.69 12.74 2.54
N GLY A 103 -7.15 13.85 3.14
CA GLY A 103 -7.71 15.00 2.42
C GLY A 103 -6.75 15.61 1.40
N ALA A 104 -5.44 15.61 1.68
CA ALA A 104 -4.43 16.08 0.73
C ALA A 104 -4.43 15.30 -0.60
N LEU A 105 -4.81 14.02 -0.58
CA LEU A 105 -4.95 13.20 -1.79
C LEU A 105 -6.24 13.54 -2.55
N ALA A 106 -7.35 13.76 -1.82
CA ALA A 106 -8.63 14.16 -2.41
C ALA A 106 -8.60 15.58 -3.01
N GLY A 107 -7.73 16.46 -2.50
CA GLY A 107 -7.56 17.84 -2.95
C GLY A 107 -8.43 18.82 -2.17
N GLU A 108 -7.91 20.04 -1.98
CA GLU A 108 -8.44 21.03 -1.06
C GLU A 108 -9.89 21.43 -1.34
N VAL A 109 -10.24 21.64 -2.62
CA VAL A 109 -11.61 22.00 -3.03
C VAL A 109 -12.61 20.89 -2.67
N ALA A 110 -12.25 19.63 -2.91
CA ALA A 110 -13.11 18.50 -2.59
C ALA A 110 -13.28 18.36 -1.08
N VAL A 111 -12.20 18.47 -0.32
CA VAL A 111 -12.25 18.42 1.15
C VAL A 111 -13.13 19.53 1.71
N ALA A 112 -12.95 20.78 1.24
CA ALA A 112 -13.76 21.91 1.70
C ALA A 112 -15.25 21.71 1.38
N ALA A 113 -15.58 21.27 0.17
CA ALA A 113 -16.96 20.99 -0.24
C ALA A 113 -17.61 19.90 0.63
N ILE A 114 -16.87 18.83 0.95
CA ILE A 114 -17.39 17.75 1.79
C ILE A 114 -17.54 18.19 3.24
N LEU A 115 -16.59 18.93 3.82
CA LEU A 115 -16.73 19.45 5.18
C LEU A 115 -17.94 20.39 5.31
N LEU A 116 -18.20 21.23 4.29
CA LEU A 116 -19.38 22.08 4.25
C LEU A 116 -20.67 21.24 4.15
N ALA A 117 -20.70 20.22 3.30
CA ALA A 117 -21.86 19.32 3.18
C ALA A 117 -22.14 18.58 4.50
N LEU A 118 -21.11 18.10 5.19
CA LEU A 118 -21.23 17.44 6.49
C LEU A 118 -21.69 18.41 7.58
N ALA A 119 -21.18 19.65 7.59
CA ALA A 119 -21.63 20.67 8.52
C ALA A 119 -23.11 21.02 8.29
N ALA A 120 -23.55 21.16 7.04
CA ALA A 120 -24.93 21.41 6.69
C ALA A 120 -25.85 20.24 7.12
N ALA A 121 -25.48 19.00 6.78
CA ALA A 121 -26.23 17.81 7.17
C ALA A 121 -26.33 17.68 8.70
N SER A 122 -25.22 17.89 9.40
CA SER A 122 -25.16 17.83 10.88
C SER A 122 -26.00 18.93 11.52
N THR A 123 -26.02 20.12 10.95
CA THR A 123 -26.88 21.22 11.42
C THR A 123 -28.36 20.84 11.30
N VAL A 124 -28.78 20.28 10.17
CA VAL A 124 -30.16 19.80 9.98
C VAL A 124 -30.51 18.74 11.02
N LEU A 125 -29.62 17.78 11.28
CA LEU A 125 -29.84 16.72 12.26
C LEU A 125 -29.94 17.26 13.70
N LEU A 126 -29.09 18.22 14.08
CA LEU A 126 -29.13 18.86 15.39
C LEU A 126 -30.40 19.69 15.59
N VAL A 127 -30.82 20.46 14.57
CA VAL A 127 -32.08 21.22 14.62
C VAL A 127 -33.27 20.26 14.71
N ALA A 128 -33.25 19.18 13.93
CA ALA A 128 -34.30 18.16 13.99
C ALA A 128 -34.35 17.47 15.36
N ALA A 129 -33.20 17.21 15.99
CA ALA A 129 -33.12 16.69 17.36
C ALA A 129 -33.75 17.64 18.39
N VAL A 130 -33.38 18.93 18.36
CA VAL A 130 -33.92 19.95 19.28
C VAL A 130 -35.42 20.13 19.10
N ARG A 131 -35.91 20.10 17.85
CA ARG A 131 -37.34 20.24 17.53
C ARG A 131 -38.13 18.94 17.65
N GLN A 132 -37.52 17.85 18.13
CA GLN A 132 -38.13 16.52 18.20
C GLN A 132 -38.70 16.04 16.84
N ALA A 133 -38.12 16.53 15.75
CA ALA A 133 -38.52 16.28 14.36
C ALA A 133 -37.49 15.41 13.61
N SER A 134 -36.76 14.57 14.35
CA SER A 134 -35.66 13.73 13.83
C SER A 134 -36.05 12.73 12.76
N TYR A 135 -37.36 12.55 12.52
CA TYR A 135 -37.90 11.67 11.48
C TYR A 135 -38.51 12.39 10.30
N SER A 136 -38.40 13.71 10.27
CA SER A 136 -38.80 14.46 9.09
C SER A 136 -38.07 13.90 7.86
N PRO A 137 -38.71 13.90 6.68
CA PRO A 137 -38.05 13.50 5.43
C PRO A 137 -36.72 14.24 5.23
N LEU A 138 -36.64 15.48 5.69
CA LEU A 138 -35.43 16.30 5.65
C LEU A 138 -34.29 15.76 6.54
N ALA A 139 -34.59 15.32 7.78
CA ALA A 139 -33.59 14.74 8.67
C ALA A 139 -33.05 13.41 8.11
N ASN A 140 -33.93 12.55 7.58
CA ASN A 140 -33.53 11.32 6.92
C ASN A 140 -32.67 11.59 5.68
N ALA A 141 -33.09 12.55 4.84
CA ALA A 141 -32.33 12.95 3.67
C ALA A 141 -30.95 13.51 4.05
N ALA A 142 -30.87 14.33 5.11
CA ALA A 142 -29.61 14.87 5.62
C ALA A 142 -28.68 13.76 6.13
N ALA A 143 -29.20 12.77 6.86
CA ALA A 143 -28.42 11.63 7.33
C ALA A 143 -27.85 10.80 6.16
N VAL A 144 -28.69 10.50 5.16
CA VAL A 144 -28.28 9.75 3.97
C VAL A 144 -27.27 10.55 3.14
N ALA A 145 -27.54 11.83 2.88
CA ALA A 145 -26.63 12.69 2.14
C ALA A 145 -25.29 12.87 2.86
N GLY A 146 -25.30 13.05 4.18
CA GLY A 146 -24.09 13.11 4.99
C GLY A 146 -23.30 11.81 4.95
N GLY A 147 -23.97 10.66 5.05
CA GLY A 147 -23.34 9.35 4.91
C GLY A 147 -22.70 9.13 3.53
N LEU A 148 -23.39 9.54 2.46
CA LEU A 148 -22.85 9.48 1.09
C LEU A 148 -21.68 10.46 0.89
N ALA A 149 -21.72 11.64 1.49
CA ALA A 149 -20.64 12.62 1.42
C ALA A 149 -19.33 12.07 2.03
N LEU A 150 -19.42 11.27 3.10
CA LEU A 150 -18.25 10.59 3.69
C LEU A 150 -17.56 9.58 2.76
N LEU A 151 -18.20 9.16 1.67
CA LEU A 151 -17.60 8.24 0.70
C LEU A 151 -16.73 8.98 -0.33
N VAL A 152 -16.90 10.29 -0.49
CA VAL A 152 -16.23 11.06 -1.55
C VAL A 152 -14.73 11.21 -1.30
N ILE A 153 -14.32 11.60 -0.08
CA ILE A 153 -12.88 11.75 0.24
C ILE A 153 -12.13 10.41 0.06
N PRO A 154 -12.58 9.28 0.61
CA PRO A 154 -11.95 7.98 0.37
C PRO A 154 -11.89 7.59 -1.11
N ALA A 155 -12.99 7.77 -1.87
CA ALA A 155 -13.03 7.43 -3.28
C ALA A 155 -12.03 8.26 -4.11
N MET A 156 -12.00 9.59 -3.90
CA MET A 156 -11.07 10.48 -4.60
C MET A 156 -9.62 10.20 -4.20
N SER A 157 -9.38 9.93 -2.92
CA SER A 157 -8.06 9.57 -2.40
C SER A 157 -7.58 8.27 -3.03
N GLY A 158 -8.42 7.24 -3.11
CA GLY A 158 -8.09 5.97 -3.77
C GLY A 158 -7.78 6.15 -5.26
N TRP A 159 -8.61 6.90 -5.98
CA TRP A 159 -8.40 7.19 -7.40
C TRP A 159 -7.08 7.91 -7.68
N ARG A 160 -6.73 8.88 -6.82
CA ARG A 160 -5.49 9.67 -6.97
C ARG A 160 -4.25 9.01 -6.37
N ALA A 161 -4.44 8.09 -5.43
CA ALA A 161 -3.34 7.33 -4.82
C ALA A 161 -2.75 6.29 -5.78
N GLY A 162 -3.54 5.75 -6.72
CA GLY A 162 -3.08 4.74 -7.68
C GLY A 162 -1.80 5.15 -8.44
N ALA A 163 -1.69 6.42 -8.84
CA ALA A 163 -0.48 6.95 -9.50
C ALA A 163 0.76 7.02 -8.59
N ARG A 164 0.57 7.09 -7.26
CA ARG A 164 1.65 7.15 -6.26
C ARG A 164 2.05 5.76 -5.72
N ILE A 165 1.11 4.82 -5.66
CA ILE A 165 1.32 3.46 -5.12
C ILE A 165 1.81 2.49 -6.20
N ALA A 166 1.26 2.56 -7.41
CA ALA A 166 1.69 1.71 -8.51
C ALA A 166 3.07 2.09 -9.06
N GLY A 167 3.62 3.24 -8.63
CA GLY A 167 4.83 3.80 -9.19
C GLY A 167 4.70 3.86 -10.70
N LEU A 168 4.06 4.91 -11.23
CA LEU A 168 4.37 5.25 -12.62
C LEU A 168 5.88 5.48 -12.67
N ALA A 169 6.60 4.49 -13.17
CA ALA A 169 7.99 4.62 -13.54
C ALA A 169 8.05 5.79 -14.55
N GLY A 170 8.43 6.98 -14.07
CA GLY A 170 8.84 8.09 -14.93
C GLY A 170 7.82 9.19 -15.27
N SER A 171 6.77 9.48 -14.51
CA SER A 171 5.89 10.63 -14.84
C SER A 171 5.56 11.56 -13.68
N ARG A 172 6.58 12.29 -13.22
CA ARG A 172 6.38 13.73 -12.99
C ARG A 172 6.68 14.40 -14.34
N PRO A 173 5.73 15.09 -14.98
CA PRO A 173 6.07 15.92 -16.13
C PRO A 173 7.22 16.83 -15.71
N PRO A 174 8.35 16.86 -16.44
CA PRO A 174 9.43 17.78 -16.14
C PRO A 174 8.86 19.21 -16.09
N PRO A 175 9.34 20.07 -15.17
CA PRO A 175 9.01 21.49 -15.22
C PRO A 175 9.25 22.01 -16.64
N ALA A 176 8.33 22.82 -17.17
CA ALA A 176 8.49 23.39 -18.50
C ALA A 176 9.87 24.09 -18.59
N GLY A 177 10.76 23.55 -19.42
CA GLY A 177 12.14 24.03 -19.58
C GLY A 177 13.24 23.17 -18.97
N ALA A 178 12.94 22.08 -18.25
CA ALA A 178 13.97 21.13 -17.84
C ALA A 178 14.48 20.33 -19.05
N GLN A 179 15.77 20.46 -19.37
CA GLN A 179 16.43 19.64 -20.38
C GLN A 179 16.26 18.16 -20.01
N PHE A 180 15.89 17.32 -20.98
CA PHE A 180 15.88 15.87 -20.84
C PHE A 180 17.30 15.39 -20.55
N GLN A 181 17.68 15.31 -19.28
CA GLN A 181 18.86 14.56 -18.88
C GLN A 181 18.50 13.08 -18.97
N PRO A 182 19.14 12.30 -19.85
CA PRO A 182 18.90 10.87 -19.90
C PRO A 182 19.19 10.30 -18.52
N SER A 183 18.21 9.59 -17.96
CA SER A 183 18.39 8.93 -16.67
C SER A 183 19.65 8.07 -16.72
N ILE A 184 20.33 7.97 -15.59
CA ILE A 184 21.57 7.19 -15.45
C ILE A 184 21.36 5.73 -15.86
N GLU A 185 20.14 5.24 -15.67
CA GLU A 185 19.65 3.96 -16.15
C GLU A 185 19.63 3.86 -17.69
N SER A 186 19.16 4.90 -18.39
CA SER A 186 19.15 4.95 -19.86
C SER A 186 20.57 5.01 -20.45
N GLN A 187 21.48 5.74 -19.80
CA GLN A 187 22.89 5.79 -20.19
C GLN A 187 23.55 4.42 -20.03
N LEU A 188 23.33 3.76 -18.89
CA LEU A 188 23.83 2.42 -18.62
C LEU A 188 23.27 1.38 -19.60
N ARG A 189 21.97 1.41 -19.90
CA ARG A 189 21.36 0.51 -20.89
C ARG A 189 21.98 0.68 -22.28
N THR A 190 22.19 1.93 -22.70
CA THR A 190 22.82 2.23 -23.99
C THR A 190 24.28 1.74 -24.02
N PHE A 191 25.02 1.93 -22.93
CA PHE A 191 26.40 1.45 -22.81
C PHE A 191 26.49 -0.07 -22.93
N ILE A 192 25.66 -0.81 -22.16
CA ILE A 192 25.67 -2.29 -22.18
C ILE A 192 25.29 -2.82 -23.56
N LYS A 193 24.26 -2.25 -24.21
CA LYS A 193 23.86 -2.66 -25.57
C LYS A 193 25.00 -2.49 -26.58
N ARG A 194 25.68 -1.34 -26.58
CA ARG A 194 26.84 -1.12 -27.45
C ARG A 194 28.01 -2.05 -27.13
N ALA A 195 28.28 -2.30 -25.85
CA ALA A 195 29.35 -3.21 -25.45
C ALA A 195 29.09 -4.65 -25.92
N LEU A 196 27.83 -5.07 -25.91
CA LEU A 196 27.40 -6.38 -26.45
C LEU A 196 27.51 -6.46 -27.97
N GLU A 197 27.23 -5.38 -28.68
CA GLU A 197 27.39 -5.32 -30.14
C GLU A 197 28.86 -5.38 -30.57
N GLN A 198 29.79 -4.95 -29.70
CA GLN A 198 31.23 -4.86 -30.00
C GLN A 198 32.04 -6.09 -29.59
N ASP A 199 31.53 -6.96 -28.70
CA ASP A 199 32.22 -8.17 -28.22
C ASP A 199 31.43 -9.43 -28.62
N PRO A 200 31.75 -10.08 -29.76
CA PRO A 200 30.99 -11.21 -30.32
C PRO A 200 31.23 -12.56 -29.60
N ARG A 201 31.86 -12.56 -28.41
CA ARG A 201 32.00 -13.78 -27.60
C ARG A 201 30.61 -14.33 -27.25
N PRO A 202 30.45 -15.66 -27.08
CA PRO A 202 29.17 -16.25 -26.73
C PRO A 202 28.70 -15.58 -25.44
N THR A 203 27.58 -14.87 -25.54
CA THR A 203 26.99 -14.13 -24.43
C THR A 203 26.83 -15.09 -23.28
N GLY A 204 27.52 -14.82 -22.18
CA GLY A 204 27.21 -15.42 -20.90
C GLY A 204 25.71 -15.45 -20.71
N ARG A 205 25.19 -16.50 -20.06
CA ARG A 205 23.74 -16.65 -19.88
C ARG A 205 23.10 -15.38 -19.31
N TYR A 206 23.87 -14.59 -18.54
CA TYR A 206 23.50 -13.29 -18.04
C TYR A 206 24.60 -12.25 -18.37
N VAL A 207 24.27 -11.17 -19.04
CA VAL A 207 25.23 -10.10 -19.36
C VAL A 207 25.48 -9.22 -18.14
N LEU A 208 24.42 -8.90 -17.41
CA LEU A 208 24.44 -7.97 -16.29
C LEU A 208 23.96 -8.66 -15.02
N ALA A 209 24.72 -8.56 -13.95
CA ALA A 209 24.30 -8.89 -12.61
C ALA A 209 24.07 -7.61 -11.77
N ALA A 210 23.11 -7.65 -10.86
CA ALA A 210 22.92 -6.61 -9.84
C ALA A 210 22.45 -7.23 -8.53
N GLN A 211 22.42 -6.46 -7.44
CA GLN A 211 22.12 -7.01 -6.12
C GLN A 211 20.64 -7.43 -6.01
N SER A 212 19.72 -6.65 -6.56
CA SER A 212 18.28 -6.85 -6.39
C SER A 212 17.53 -7.12 -7.70
N ALA A 213 16.41 -7.83 -7.61
CA ALA A 213 15.51 -8.02 -8.77
C ALA A 213 14.99 -6.69 -9.35
N ARG A 214 14.84 -5.67 -8.50
CA ARG A 214 14.40 -4.33 -8.90
C ARG A 214 15.41 -3.62 -9.80
N GLU A 215 16.70 -3.80 -9.53
CA GLU A 215 17.77 -3.21 -10.33
C GLU A 215 17.85 -3.85 -11.71
N VAL A 216 17.70 -5.17 -11.82
CA VAL A 216 17.80 -5.87 -13.12
C VAL A 216 16.53 -5.83 -13.96
N ALA A 217 15.35 -5.63 -13.35
CA ALA A 217 14.08 -5.70 -14.06
C ALA A 217 13.99 -4.80 -15.31
N PRO A 218 14.40 -3.52 -15.29
CA PRO A 218 14.35 -2.66 -16.47
C PRO A 218 15.26 -3.16 -17.61
N PHE A 219 16.39 -3.80 -17.29
CA PHE A 219 17.31 -4.36 -18.28
C PHE A 219 16.71 -5.59 -18.96
N ILE A 220 16.08 -6.48 -18.17
CA ILE A 220 15.37 -7.66 -18.69
C ILE A 220 14.24 -7.24 -19.64
N ILE A 221 13.45 -6.23 -19.27
CA ILE A 221 12.37 -5.68 -20.11
C ILE A 221 12.92 -5.15 -21.45
N ASP A 222 14.09 -4.51 -21.41
CA ASP A 222 14.77 -3.97 -22.60
C ASP A 222 15.56 -5.02 -23.41
N GLY A 223 15.41 -6.31 -23.09
CA GLY A 223 16.01 -7.44 -23.78
C GLY A 223 17.47 -7.72 -23.41
N ILE A 224 18.01 -7.06 -22.39
CA ILE A 224 19.37 -7.32 -21.89
C ILE A 224 19.31 -8.50 -20.93
N PRO A 225 20.03 -9.61 -21.18
CA PRO A 225 20.07 -10.74 -20.25
C PRO A 225 20.66 -10.29 -18.92
N ALA A 226 19.86 -10.28 -17.86
CA ALA A 226 20.30 -9.82 -16.55
C ALA A 226 19.82 -10.72 -15.41
N ILE A 227 20.56 -10.76 -14.30
CA ILE A 227 20.29 -11.60 -13.14
C ILE A 227 20.47 -10.85 -11.82
N ALA A 228 19.57 -11.07 -10.88
CA ALA A 228 19.78 -10.64 -9.50
C ALA A 228 20.59 -11.69 -8.74
N VAL A 229 21.66 -11.26 -8.06
CA VAL A 229 22.44 -12.14 -7.18
C VAL A 229 21.88 -12.23 -5.76
N GLY A 230 20.87 -11.40 -5.45
CA GLY A 230 20.08 -11.39 -4.23
C GLY A 230 18.57 -11.49 -4.49
N GLY A 231 17.78 -11.42 -3.42
CA GLY A 231 16.31 -11.42 -3.50
C GLY A 231 15.69 -10.14 -4.08
N PHE A 232 14.38 -9.95 -3.92
CA PHE A 232 13.65 -8.80 -4.46
C PHE A 232 14.24 -7.44 -4.02
N SER A 233 14.68 -7.35 -2.76
CA SER A 233 15.34 -6.18 -2.18
C SER A 233 16.87 -6.31 -2.09
N GLY A 234 17.44 -7.39 -2.65
CA GLY A 234 18.89 -7.64 -2.63
C GLY A 234 19.47 -8.11 -1.29
N SER A 235 18.63 -8.38 -0.29
CA SER A 235 19.04 -8.86 1.04
C SER A 235 19.23 -10.37 1.13
N ASP A 236 18.56 -11.12 0.26
CA ASP A 236 18.51 -12.58 0.40
C ASP A 236 19.79 -13.19 -0.16
N PRO A 237 20.53 -13.99 0.62
CA PRO A 237 21.76 -14.63 0.18
C PRO A 237 21.45 -15.86 -0.68
N ILE A 238 20.94 -15.65 -1.90
CA ILE A 238 20.56 -16.73 -2.82
C ILE A 238 21.75 -17.37 -3.54
N LEU A 239 22.88 -16.65 -3.61
CA LEU A 239 24.15 -17.14 -4.17
C LEU A 239 25.28 -16.92 -3.14
N SER A 240 26.14 -17.92 -2.98
CA SER A 240 27.37 -17.76 -2.21
C SER A 240 28.42 -17.01 -3.06
N VAL A 241 29.46 -16.46 -2.41
CA VAL A 241 30.56 -15.78 -3.11
C VAL A 241 31.27 -16.75 -4.08
N GLU A 242 31.43 -18.01 -3.67
CA GLU A 242 32.05 -19.06 -4.47
C GLU A 242 31.20 -19.40 -5.70
N ALA A 243 29.88 -19.53 -5.53
CA ALA A 243 28.96 -19.78 -6.63
C ALA A 243 28.95 -18.60 -7.62
N PHE A 244 28.91 -17.37 -7.11
CA PHE A 244 28.99 -16.16 -7.92
C PHE A 244 30.31 -16.08 -8.69
N ARG A 245 31.45 -16.36 -8.03
CA ARG A 245 32.76 -16.39 -8.67
C ARG A 245 32.84 -17.47 -9.75
N ALA A 246 32.27 -18.65 -9.49
CA ALA A 246 32.21 -19.72 -10.49
C ALA A 246 31.44 -19.29 -11.74
N MET A 247 30.27 -18.65 -11.58
CA MET A 247 29.49 -18.08 -12.70
C MET A 247 30.29 -17.04 -13.48
N ALA A 248 30.92 -16.09 -12.79
CA ALA A 248 31.74 -15.06 -13.44
C ALA A 248 32.92 -15.68 -14.22
N SER A 249 33.64 -16.62 -13.60
CA SER A 249 34.78 -17.31 -14.23
C SER A 249 34.37 -18.21 -15.40
N GLY A 250 33.17 -18.78 -15.36
CA GLY A 250 32.57 -19.54 -16.46
C GLY A 250 32.07 -18.67 -17.62
N GLY A 251 32.13 -17.35 -17.47
CA GLY A 251 31.66 -16.39 -18.48
C GLY A 251 30.15 -16.14 -18.43
N ASP A 252 29.42 -16.66 -17.44
CA ASP A 252 27.97 -16.50 -17.31
C ASP A 252 27.53 -15.10 -16.87
N ILE A 253 28.46 -14.28 -16.36
CA ILE A 253 28.24 -12.89 -15.92
C ILE A 253 29.40 -12.02 -16.40
N LEU A 254 29.10 -10.94 -17.12
CA LEU A 254 30.12 -10.04 -17.68
C LEU A 254 30.24 -8.71 -16.92
N TYR A 255 29.10 -8.16 -16.50
CA TYR A 255 29.03 -6.89 -15.79
C TYR A 255 28.32 -7.06 -14.46
N PHE A 256 28.74 -6.27 -13.47
CA PHE A 256 28.07 -6.17 -12.18
C PHE A 256 27.77 -4.71 -11.87
N LEU A 257 26.48 -4.40 -11.67
CA LEU A 257 26.00 -3.10 -11.24
C LEU A 257 25.96 -3.08 -9.71
N VAL A 258 26.72 -2.17 -9.12
CA VAL A 258 26.73 -1.96 -7.67
C VAL A 258 25.70 -0.88 -7.34
N PRO A 259 24.77 -1.14 -6.41
CA PRO A 259 23.80 -0.13 -5.99
C PRO A 259 24.50 1.09 -5.40
N ARG A 260 23.89 2.25 -5.59
CA ARG A 260 24.39 3.51 -5.06
C ARG A 260 24.40 3.49 -3.54
N GLN A 261 25.34 4.24 -2.95
CA GLN A 261 25.54 4.34 -1.49
C GLN A 261 24.31 4.81 -0.70
N ASP A 262 23.33 5.43 -1.37
CA ASP A 262 22.07 5.91 -0.79
C ASP A 262 20.95 4.85 -0.76
N GLN A 263 21.13 3.70 -1.40
CA GLN A 263 20.23 2.55 -1.28
C GLN A 263 20.75 1.58 -0.22
N PRO A 264 19.97 1.24 0.81
CA PRO A 264 20.37 0.26 1.79
C PRO A 264 20.46 -1.13 1.14
N GLY A 265 21.66 -1.49 0.67
CA GLY A 265 22.01 -2.86 0.34
C GLY A 265 21.94 -3.71 1.61
N GLY A 266 21.20 -4.82 1.56
CA GLY A 266 21.09 -5.70 2.72
C GLY A 266 22.48 -6.22 3.15
N PRO A 267 22.84 -6.19 4.44
CA PRO A 267 24.19 -6.50 4.91
C PRO A 267 24.66 -7.93 4.56
N ARG A 268 23.72 -8.83 4.25
CA ARG A 268 23.97 -10.24 3.96
C ARG A 268 24.58 -10.50 2.57
N GLN A 269 24.49 -9.54 1.64
CA GLN A 269 25.05 -9.65 0.28
C GLN A 269 26.30 -8.79 0.06
N GLN A 270 26.77 -8.12 1.12
CA GLN A 270 28.00 -7.34 1.11
C GLN A 270 29.25 -8.13 0.65
N PRO A 271 29.42 -9.43 1.01
CA PRO A 271 30.60 -10.20 0.58
C PRO A 271 30.74 -10.33 -0.95
N VAL A 272 29.63 -10.46 -1.68
CA VAL A 272 29.65 -10.53 -3.17
C VAL A 272 30.05 -9.17 -3.75
N ILE A 273 29.51 -8.09 -3.21
CA ILE A 273 29.86 -6.72 -3.64
C ILE A 273 31.34 -6.43 -3.35
N ASP A 274 31.83 -6.82 -2.18
CA ASP A 274 33.22 -6.63 -1.80
C ASP A 274 34.17 -7.45 -2.68
N GLU A 275 33.78 -8.68 -3.04
CA GLU A 275 34.50 -9.50 -4.02
C GLU A 275 34.59 -8.79 -5.38
N VAL A 276 33.47 -8.27 -5.90
CA VAL A 276 33.43 -7.53 -7.17
C VAL A 276 34.34 -6.31 -7.11
N ARG A 277 34.24 -5.49 -6.05
CA ARG A 277 35.06 -4.28 -5.88
C ARG A 277 36.56 -4.58 -5.83
N ARG A 278 36.94 -5.74 -5.30
CA ARG A 278 38.35 -6.15 -5.18
C ARG A 278 38.91 -6.79 -6.45
N SER A 279 38.12 -7.63 -7.13
CA SER A 279 38.63 -8.52 -8.18
C SER A 279 38.28 -8.06 -9.61
N TRP A 280 37.22 -7.26 -9.79
CA TRP A 280 36.76 -6.84 -11.12
C TRP A 280 37.33 -5.47 -11.51
N ARG A 281 37.24 -5.11 -12.78
CA ARG A 281 37.69 -3.80 -13.29
C ARG A 281 36.54 -2.80 -13.23
N ASP A 282 36.75 -1.66 -12.60
CA ASP A 282 35.79 -0.55 -12.64
C ASP A 282 35.76 0.06 -14.05
N VAL A 283 34.58 0.07 -14.66
CA VAL A 283 34.31 0.63 -16.00
C VAL A 283 33.26 1.75 -15.93
N SER A 284 32.99 2.28 -14.74
CA SER A 284 31.96 3.30 -14.53
C SER A 284 32.21 4.56 -15.36
N SER A 285 33.46 5.02 -15.44
CA SER A 285 33.82 6.21 -16.23
C SER A 285 33.62 6.01 -17.74
N GLU A 286 33.88 4.80 -18.26
CA GLU A 286 33.61 4.43 -19.65
C GLU A 286 32.10 4.48 -19.97
N ALA A 287 31.27 4.17 -18.96
CA ALA A 287 29.82 4.21 -19.06
C ALA A 287 29.19 5.59 -18.73
N GLY A 288 30.00 6.61 -18.41
CA GLY A 288 29.50 7.91 -17.98
C GLY A 288 28.83 7.89 -16.59
N LEU A 289 29.13 6.88 -15.78
CA LEU A 289 28.59 6.67 -14.44
C LEU A 289 29.54 7.15 -13.34
N PRO A 290 29.03 7.47 -12.14
CA PRO A 290 29.87 7.71 -10.96
C PRO A 290 30.81 6.53 -10.68
N ALA A 291 32.04 6.80 -10.27
CA ALA A 291 33.02 5.76 -9.94
C ALA A 291 32.45 4.70 -8.96
N GLY A 292 32.79 3.43 -9.18
CA GLY A 292 32.30 2.31 -8.40
C GLY A 292 30.84 1.91 -8.64
N SER A 293 30.21 2.36 -9.73
CA SER A 293 28.83 1.96 -10.10
C SER A 293 28.80 0.70 -10.95
N LEU A 294 29.75 0.50 -11.88
CA LEU A 294 29.75 -0.61 -12.83
C LEU A 294 31.12 -1.27 -12.91
N TYR A 295 31.13 -2.59 -12.76
CA TYR A 295 32.33 -3.41 -12.84
C TYR A 295 32.23 -4.41 -14.00
N ARG A 296 33.35 -4.67 -14.67
CA ARG A 296 33.49 -5.70 -15.71
C ARG A 296 34.41 -6.81 -15.23
N TYR A 297 34.00 -8.07 -15.42
CA TYR A 297 34.85 -9.22 -15.14
C TYR A 297 36.06 -9.24 -16.09
N ARG A 298 37.23 -9.65 -15.58
CA ARG A 298 38.52 -9.58 -16.29
C ARG A 298 38.69 -10.71 -17.30
#